data_AF-A0A161M2D8-F1
#
_entry.id   AF-A0A161M2D8-F1
#
_cell.length_a   1.000
_cell.length_b   1.000
_cell.length_c   1.000
_cell.angle_alpha   90.00
_cell.angle_beta   90.00
_cell.angle_gamma   90.00
#
_symmetry.space_group_name_H-M   'P 1'
#
loop_
_entity.id
_entity.type
_entity.pdbx_description
1 polymer ?
#
loop_
_entity_poly.entity_id
_entity_poly.type
_entity_poly.pdbx_seq_one_letter_code
_entity_poly.pdbx_strand_id
1 'polypeptide(L)'
;FILTATIACIISATVQGAQPELCSLSAKNLPQCLITAIQNVIPILVKGIPRFGVYPLEPMHIDTLDLTNSPGKTLNVKHKFTNVDIQGLSSAVIRHVRLNLKNVEIDVNAILSKPVVLTGNYVSQGKILTLPIRGGGNLTSPY
;
A
#
# COMPACT_ATOMS: atom_id res chain seq x y z
N PHE A 1 52.44 15.97 8.45
CA PHE A 1 51.75 15.67 7.18
C PHE A 1 50.82 14.44 7.21
N ILE A 2 50.62 13.70 8.33
CA ILE A 2 49.70 12.53 8.35
C ILE A 2 48.62 12.58 9.46
N LEU A 3 48.58 13.61 10.31
CA LEU A 3 47.74 13.61 11.52
C LEU A 3 46.52 14.55 11.55
N THR A 4 46.19 15.25 10.47
CA THR A 4 45.01 16.16 10.41
C THR A 4 43.80 15.57 9.67
N ALA A 5 43.87 14.33 9.19
CA ALA A 5 42.88 13.79 8.24
C ALA A 5 41.67 13.07 8.85
N THR A 6 41.56 12.93 10.18
CA THR A 6 40.52 12.07 10.80
C THR A 6 39.36 12.82 11.47
N ILE A 7 39.40 14.14 11.60
CA ILE A 7 38.39 14.89 12.39
C ILE A 7 37.36 15.65 11.52
N ALA A 8 37.55 15.75 10.20
CA ALA A 8 36.66 16.55 9.34
C ALA A 8 35.58 15.77 8.55
N CYS A 9 35.47 14.44 8.71
CA CYS A 9 34.40 13.66 8.07
C CYS A 9 33.35 13.14 9.07
N ILE A 10 33.07 13.94 10.11
CA ILE A 10 31.92 13.72 11.00
C ILE A 10 30.75 14.66 10.61
N ILE A 11 30.98 15.63 9.71
CA ILE A 11 29.98 16.67 9.36
C ILE A 11 28.96 16.20 8.31
N SER A 12 29.18 15.05 7.67
CA SER A 12 28.21 14.49 6.71
C SER A 12 27.51 13.26 7.26
N ALA A 13 27.08 13.29 8.52
CA ALA A 13 25.89 12.54 8.90
C ALA A 13 24.70 13.24 8.21
N THR A 14 24.58 13.07 6.89
CA THR A 14 23.34 13.43 6.20
C THR A 14 22.28 12.55 6.83
N VAL A 15 21.43 13.19 7.63
CA VAL A 15 20.10 12.68 7.94
C VAL A 15 19.40 12.53 6.59
N GLN A 16 19.64 11.41 5.92
CA GLN A 16 18.93 11.00 4.72
C GLN A 16 17.58 10.40 5.19
N GLY A 17 16.87 11.14 6.04
CA GLY A 17 15.45 10.94 6.18
C GLY A 17 14.85 11.45 4.88
N ALA A 18 14.39 10.54 4.03
CA ALA A 18 13.72 10.86 2.78
C ALA A 18 12.61 11.89 3.06
N GLN A 19 12.90 13.17 2.88
CA GLN A 19 11.88 14.19 2.89
C GLN A 19 11.18 14.10 1.54
N PRO A 20 9.84 13.98 1.51
CA PRO A 20 9.12 14.02 0.25
C PRO A 20 9.47 15.32 -0.47
N GLU A 21 9.87 15.19 -1.72
CA GLU A 21 10.16 16.33 -2.58
C GLU A 21 8.90 17.20 -2.66
N LEU A 22 9.01 18.47 -2.25
CA LEU A 22 7.86 19.38 -2.23
C LEU A 22 7.54 19.82 -3.66
N CYS A 23 6.34 19.47 -4.13
CA CYS A 23 5.88 19.85 -5.45
C CYS A 23 5.12 21.17 -5.44
N SER A 24 5.56 22.12 -6.25
CA SER A 24 4.81 23.37 -6.47
C SER A 24 3.61 23.13 -7.38
N LEU A 25 2.41 23.49 -6.91
CA LEU A 25 1.16 23.33 -7.65
C LEU A 25 1.08 24.16 -8.94
N SER A 26 1.88 25.23 -9.05
CA SER A 26 1.94 26.08 -10.24
C SER A 26 3.02 25.65 -11.25
N ALA A 27 3.81 24.63 -10.92
CA ALA A 27 4.90 24.20 -11.78
C ALA A 27 4.39 23.45 -13.01
N LYS A 28 4.98 23.73 -14.18
CA LYS A 28 4.65 23.04 -15.44
C LYS A 28 4.92 21.54 -15.40
N ASN A 29 5.86 21.09 -14.56
CA ASN A 29 6.26 19.69 -14.38
C ASN A 29 5.63 19.05 -13.13
N LEU A 30 4.55 19.62 -12.58
CA LEU A 30 3.86 19.09 -11.40
C LEU A 30 3.58 17.58 -11.47
N PRO A 31 3.07 16.99 -12.58
CA PRO A 31 2.83 15.54 -12.64
C PRO A 31 4.09 14.71 -12.41
N GLN A 32 5.23 15.10 -13.00
CA GLN A 32 6.49 14.38 -12.83
C GLN A 32 7.03 14.51 -11.41
N CYS A 33 6.92 15.69 -10.81
CA CYS A 33 7.27 15.89 -9.41
C CYS A 33 6.43 14.98 -8.51
N LEU A 34 5.11 14.92 -8.71
CA LEU A 34 4.22 14.09 -7.90
C LEU A 34 4.53 12.59 -8.05
N ILE A 35 4.85 12.13 -9.26
CA ILE A 35 5.29 10.75 -9.48
C ILE A 35 6.51 10.44 -8.60
N THR A 36 7.55 11.29 -8.65
CA THR A 36 8.77 11.12 -7.85
C THR A 36 8.47 11.20 -6.35
N ALA A 37 7.69 12.19 -5.91
CA ALA A 37 7.35 12.39 -4.51
C ALA A 37 6.59 11.20 -3.93
N ILE A 38 5.55 10.70 -4.62
CA ILE A 38 4.79 9.52 -4.19
C ILE A 38 5.68 8.28 -4.19
N GLN A 39 6.50 8.08 -5.22
CA GLN A 39 7.42 6.94 -5.30
C GLN A 39 8.40 6.91 -4.11
N ASN A 40 8.91 8.08 -3.70
CA ASN A 40 9.84 8.22 -2.58
C ASN A 40 9.18 8.03 -1.21
N VAL A 41 7.86 8.19 -1.11
CA VAL A 41 7.10 8.02 0.13
C VAL A 41 6.76 6.54 0.41
N ILE A 42 6.66 5.70 -0.63
CA ILE A 42 6.33 4.27 -0.46
C ILE A 42 7.19 3.56 0.60
N PRO A 43 8.54 3.67 0.62
CA PRO A 43 9.37 3.01 1.64
C PRO A 43 9.09 3.47 3.08
N ILE A 44 8.61 4.70 3.25
CA ILE A 44 8.20 5.23 4.55
C ILE A 44 6.86 4.62 4.95
N LEU A 45 5.91 4.58 4.02
CA LEU A 45 4.58 4.00 4.25
C LEU A 45 4.63 2.51 4.54
N VAL A 46 5.58 1.76 4.00
CA VAL A 46 5.81 0.34 4.34
C VAL A 46 5.83 0.12 5.85
N LYS A 47 6.53 0.99 6.60
CA LYS A 47 6.62 0.90 8.07
C LYS A 47 5.47 1.61 8.80
N GLY A 48 4.65 2.35 8.08
CA GLY A 48 3.65 3.25 8.64
C GLY A 48 4.27 4.49 9.28
N ILE A 49 3.41 5.39 9.73
CA ILE A 49 3.78 6.59 10.48
C ILE A 49 2.82 6.72 11.67
N PRO A 50 3.02 5.94 12.75
CA PRO A 50 2.06 5.81 13.85
C PRO A 50 1.69 7.14 14.52
N ARG A 51 2.64 8.08 14.61
CA ARG A 51 2.41 9.43 15.14
C ARG A 51 1.35 10.24 14.38
N PHE A 52 1.06 9.86 13.13
CA PHE A 52 0.03 10.46 12.29
C PHE A 52 -1.14 9.50 12.02
N GLY A 53 -1.24 8.39 12.75
CA GLY A 53 -2.28 7.38 12.55
C GLY A 53 -2.15 6.60 11.24
N VAL A 54 -0.99 6.64 10.58
CA VAL A 54 -0.76 5.89 9.34
C VAL A 54 -0.25 4.49 9.71
N TYR A 55 -1.04 3.48 9.43
CA TYR A 55 -0.66 2.08 9.62
C TYR A 55 0.38 1.63 8.57
N PRO A 56 1.13 0.55 8.85
CA PRO A 56 2.02 -0.06 7.88
C PRO A 56 1.30 -0.42 6.58
N LEU A 57 1.91 -0.04 5.44
CA LEU A 57 1.46 -0.46 4.11
C LEU A 57 1.82 -1.94 3.85
N GLU A 58 2.87 -2.47 4.48
CA GLU A 58 3.29 -3.86 4.28
C GLU A 58 3.98 -4.47 5.53
N PRO A 59 3.46 -5.58 6.08
CA PRO A 59 2.16 -6.16 5.75
C PRO A 59 1.03 -5.20 6.15
N MET A 60 0.07 -5.00 5.24
CA MET A 60 -1.17 -4.30 5.58
C MET A 60 -2.07 -5.28 6.30
N HIS A 61 -2.23 -5.09 7.61
CA HIS A 61 -3.06 -5.94 8.44
C HIS A 61 -4.51 -5.47 8.48
N ILE A 62 -5.45 -6.40 8.34
CA ILE A 62 -6.89 -6.18 8.45
C ILE A 62 -7.49 -7.24 9.37
N ASP A 63 -8.03 -6.79 10.52
CA ASP A 63 -8.62 -7.68 11.52
C ASP A 63 -9.80 -8.48 10.97
N THR A 64 -10.69 -7.81 10.22
CA THR A 64 -11.88 -8.41 9.62
C THR A 64 -12.24 -7.73 8.32
N LEU A 65 -12.36 -8.54 7.25
CA LEU A 65 -12.91 -8.14 5.96
C LEU A 65 -14.18 -8.97 5.71
N ASP A 66 -15.34 -8.33 5.83
CA ASP A 66 -16.64 -8.98 5.64
C ASP A 66 -17.25 -8.58 4.29
N LEU A 67 -17.34 -9.54 3.37
CA LEU A 67 -17.89 -9.35 2.03
C LEU A 67 -19.34 -9.85 1.92
N THR A 68 -20.00 -10.14 3.03
CA THR A 68 -21.38 -10.65 3.07
C THR A 68 -22.38 -9.76 2.35
N ASN A 69 -22.15 -8.44 2.34
CA ASN A 69 -23.03 -7.45 1.72
C ASN A 69 -22.45 -6.88 0.41
N SER A 70 -21.43 -7.53 -0.17
CA SER A 70 -20.81 -7.05 -1.41
C SER A 70 -21.81 -7.13 -2.58
N PRO A 71 -21.98 -6.06 -3.38
CA PRO A 71 -22.87 -6.08 -4.53
C PRO A 71 -22.41 -7.10 -5.58
N GLY A 72 -23.13 -8.23 -5.72
CA GLY A 72 -22.84 -9.28 -6.69
C GLY A 72 -24.01 -10.24 -6.83
N LYS A 73 -24.51 -10.42 -8.06
CA LYS A 73 -25.85 -10.99 -8.33
C LYS A 73 -25.92 -12.51 -8.56
N THR A 74 -24.84 -13.28 -8.40
CA THR A 74 -24.82 -14.62 -9.02
C THR A 74 -24.64 -15.80 -8.05
N LEU A 75 -24.19 -15.57 -6.82
CA LEU A 75 -23.92 -16.64 -5.85
C LEU A 75 -24.31 -16.18 -4.43
N ASN A 76 -25.24 -16.88 -3.78
CA ASN A 76 -25.63 -16.63 -2.38
C ASN A 76 -24.55 -17.17 -1.42
N VAL A 77 -23.31 -16.70 -1.57
CA VAL A 77 -22.16 -17.12 -0.76
C VAL A 77 -21.62 -15.91 -0.02
N LYS A 78 -21.62 -16.01 1.30
CA LYS A 78 -21.08 -15.01 2.23
C LYS A 78 -19.64 -15.37 2.53
N HIS A 79 -18.75 -14.40 2.43
CA HIS A 79 -17.32 -14.56 2.71
C HIS A 79 -16.91 -13.60 3.82
N LYS A 80 -16.30 -14.14 4.87
CA LYS A 80 -15.66 -13.37 5.95
C LYS A 80 -14.21 -13.79 6.05
N PHE A 81 -13.32 -12.82 6.01
CA PHE A 81 -11.89 -13.01 6.23
C PHE A 81 -11.49 -12.36 7.55
N THR A 82 -10.54 -12.96 8.25
CA THR A 82 -10.04 -12.46 9.54
C THR A 82 -8.54 -12.62 9.62
N ASN A 83 -7.87 -11.70 10.33
CA ASN A 83 -6.42 -11.68 10.47
C ASN A 83 -5.74 -11.75 9.10
N VAL A 84 -6.13 -10.83 8.20
CA VAL A 84 -5.64 -10.77 6.82
C VAL A 84 -4.39 -9.90 6.77
N ASP A 85 -3.32 -10.44 6.23
CA ASP A 85 -2.11 -9.70 5.87
C ASP A 85 -2.00 -9.63 4.36
N ILE A 86 -1.80 -8.41 3.84
CA ILE A 86 -1.56 -8.13 2.43
C ILE A 86 -0.10 -7.73 2.24
N GLN A 87 0.60 -8.41 1.33
CA GLN A 87 1.99 -8.15 0.98
C GLN A 87 2.13 -7.94 -0.53
N GLY A 88 3.18 -7.23 -0.96
CA GLY A 88 3.48 -6.92 -2.36
C GLY A 88 3.12 -5.49 -2.77
N LEU A 89 2.42 -4.72 -1.92
CA LEU A 89 2.06 -3.31 -2.17
C LEU A 89 3.30 -2.39 -2.20
N SER A 90 4.35 -2.75 -1.47
CA SER A 90 5.64 -2.06 -1.48
C SER A 90 6.32 -2.04 -2.85
N SER A 91 5.91 -2.94 -3.75
CA SER A 91 6.45 -3.09 -5.11
C SER A 91 5.84 -2.13 -6.13
N ALA A 92 4.96 -1.22 -5.68
CA ALA A 92 4.29 -0.24 -6.52
C ALA A 92 5.27 0.69 -7.24
N VAL A 93 5.11 0.76 -8.56
CA VAL A 93 5.79 1.68 -9.47
C VAL A 93 4.76 2.68 -9.99
N ILE A 94 4.89 3.94 -9.58
CA ILE A 94 3.98 5.00 -9.98
C ILE A 94 4.22 5.34 -11.45
N ARG A 95 3.17 5.31 -12.27
CA ARG A 95 3.24 5.59 -13.72
C ARG A 95 2.67 6.94 -14.08
N HIS A 96 1.54 7.29 -13.48
CA HIS A 96 0.86 8.56 -13.77
C HIS A 96 0.21 9.10 -12.51
N VAL A 97 0.25 10.41 -12.37
CA VAL A 97 -0.47 11.14 -11.33
C VAL A 97 -1.21 12.30 -11.99
N ARG A 98 -2.50 12.43 -11.70
CA ARG A 98 -3.31 13.59 -12.08
C ARG A 98 -3.89 14.22 -10.84
N LEU A 99 -3.76 15.54 -10.74
CA LEU A 99 -4.31 16.32 -9.64
C LEU A 99 -5.37 17.26 -10.19
N ASN A 100 -6.61 17.11 -9.72
CA ASN A 100 -7.71 18.00 -10.01
C ASN A 100 -7.97 18.88 -8.78
N LEU A 101 -7.39 20.08 -8.78
CA LEU A 101 -7.52 21.04 -7.68
C LEU A 101 -8.94 21.60 -7.53
N LYS A 102 -9.78 21.54 -8.57
CA LYS A 102 -11.17 22.02 -8.48
C LYS A 102 -12.04 21.09 -7.64
N ASN A 103 -11.82 19.78 -7.80
CA ASN A 103 -12.58 18.75 -7.09
C ASN A 103 -11.85 18.18 -5.88
N VAL A 104 -10.59 18.60 -5.64
CA VAL A 104 -9.70 18.03 -4.61
C VAL A 104 -9.53 16.52 -4.80
N GLU A 105 -9.32 16.11 -6.05
CA GLU A 105 -9.15 14.71 -6.44
C GLU A 105 -7.72 14.46 -6.90
N ILE A 106 -7.15 13.34 -6.48
CA ILE A 106 -5.87 12.84 -6.97
C ILE A 106 -6.05 11.43 -7.54
N ASP A 107 -5.73 11.28 -8.82
CA ASP A 107 -5.71 9.99 -9.48
C ASP A 107 -4.27 9.49 -9.58
N VAL A 108 -3.99 8.34 -8.99
CA VAL A 108 -2.67 7.71 -9.00
C VAL A 108 -2.76 6.36 -9.69
N ASN A 109 -2.05 6.21 -10.81
CA ASN A 109 -1.89 4.94 -11.49
C ASN A 109 -0.56 4.33 -11.12
N ALA A 110 -0.60 3.13 -10.53
CA ALA A 110 0.57 2.37 -10.16
C ALA A 110 0.51 0.96 -10.77
N ILE A 111 1.68 0.39 -11.03
CA ILE A 111 1.83 -1.02 -11.41
C ILE A 111 2.59 -1.71 -10.29
N LEU A 112 2.10 -2.86 -9.84
CA LEU A 112 2.81 -3.69 -8.87
C LEU A 112 3.82 -4.56 -9.61
N SER A 113 5.10 -4.39 -9.27
CA SER A 113 6.20 -5.16 -9.90
C SER A 113 6.37 -6.57 -9.30
N LYS A 114 5.69 -6.85 -8.19
CA LYS A 114 5.58 -8.17 -7.58
C LYS A 114 4.09 -8.52 -7.39
N PRO A 115 3.74 -9.81 -7.36
CA PRO A 115 2.39 -10.23 -7.03
C PRO A 115 1.95 -9.75 -5.64
N VAL A 116 0.65 -9.53 -5.49
CA VAL A 116 0.03 -9.31 -4.18
C VAL A 116 -0.28 -10.66 -3.56
N VAL A 117 0.21 -10.89 -2.34
CA VAL A 117 -0.07 -12.10 -1.58
C VAL A 117 -0.98 -11.74 -0.41
N LEU A 118 -2.09 -12.44 -0.31
CA LEU A 118 -3.02 -12.35 0.82
C LEU A 118 -2.91 -13.62 1.65
N THR A 119 -2.63 -13.46 2.94
CA THR A 119 -2.67 -14.54 3.92
C THR A 119 -3.68 -14.23 5.01
N GLY A 120 -4.35 -15.24 5.56
CA GLY A 120 -5.26 -15.03 6.69
C GLY A 120 -6.18 -16.22 6.89
N ASN A 121 -7.31 -16.00 7.55
CA ASN A 121 -8.34 -17.01 7.74
C ASN A 121 -9.60 -16.63 6.98
N TYR A 122 -10.33 -17.61 6.46
CA TYR A 122 -11.61 -17.38 5.79
C TYR A 122 -12.71 -18.30 6.32
N VAL A 123 -13.94 -17.80 6.25
CA VAL A 123 -15.17 -18.57 6.40
C VAL A 123 -16.09 -18.22 5.25
N SER A 124 -16.54 -19.26 4.54
CA SER A 124 -17.47 -19.18 3.42
C SER A 124 -18.72 -19.97 3.76
N GLN A 125 -19.88 -19.33 3.67
CA GLN A 125 -21.17 -19.97 3.92
C GLN A 125 -22.20 -19.51 2.91
N GLY A 126 -22.87 -20.46 2.26
CA GLY A 126 -23.83 -20.12 1.24
C GLY A 126 -24.50 -21.30 0.55
N LYS A 127 -25.09 -21.00 -0.60
CA LYS A 127 -25.64 -22.00 -1.51
C LYS A 127 -25.28 -21.67 -2.95
N ILE A 128 -24.89 -22.69 -3.70
CA ILE A 128 -24.82 -22.65 -5.16
C ILE A 128 -26.05 -23.40 -5.68
N LEU A 129 -26.98 -22.68 -6.30
CA LEU A 129 -28.31 -23.20 -6.63
C LEU A 129 -28.99 -23.80 -5.37
N THR A 130 -29.05 -25.13 -5.26
CA THR A 130 -29.58 -25.87 -4.11
C THR A 130 -28.50 -26.47 -3.20
N LEU A 131 -27.24 -26.55 -3.66
CA LEU A 131 -26.15 -27.20 -2.93
C LEU A 131 -25.62 -26.28 -1.81
N PRO A 132 -25.70 -26.68 -0.53
CA PRO A 132 -25.10 -25.91 0.56
C PRO A 132 -23.58 -25.96 0.49
N ILE A 133 -22.93 -24.80 0.62
CA ILE A 133 -21.48 -24.69 0.76
C ILE A 133 -21.15 -24.15 2.15
N ARG A 134 -20.25 -24.86 2.82
CA ARG A 134 -19.58 -24.42 4.05
C ARG A 134 -18.12 -24.80 3.92
N GLY A 135 -17.24 -23.83 4.08
CA GLY A 135 -15.81 -24.04 4.05
C GLY A 135 -15.13 -22.98 4.89
N GLY A 136 -14.04 -23.35 5.54
CA GLY A 136 -13.23 -22.41 6.29
C GLY A 136 -11.85 -22.99 6.54
N GLY A 137 -10.90 -22.10 6.78
CA GLY A 137 -9.52 -22.45 7.03
C GLY A 137 -8.59 -21.31 6.70
N ASN A 138 -7.33 -21.66 6.46
CA ASN A 138 -6.30 -20.69 6.14
C ASN A 138 -6.34 -20.37 4.64
N LEU A 139 -6.29 -19.07 4.35
CA LEU A 139 -6.11 -18.51 3.03
C LEU A 139 -4.63 -18.20 2.84
N THR A 140 -4.07 -18.67 1.75
CA THR A 140 -2.87 -18.11 1.13
C THR A 140 -3.18 -18.00 -0.35
N SER A 141 -3.25 -16.78 -0.89
CA SER A 141 -3.49 -16.59 -2.32
C SER A 141 -2.27 -17.10 -3.09
N PRO A 142 -2.42 -18.10 -4.00
CA PRO A 142 -1.36 -18.42 -4.95
C PRO A 142 -1.20 -17.25 -5.94
N TYR A 143 0.01 -17.13 -6.48
CA TYR A 143 0.43 -16.09 -7.42
C TYR A 143 -0.39 -16.06 -8.72
#